data_AF-A0A023EK69-F1
#
_entry.id   AF-A0A023EK69-F1
#
_cell.length_a   1.000
_cell.length_b   1.000
_cell.length_c   1.000
_cell.angle_alpha   90.00
_cell.angle_beta   90.00
_cell.angle_gamma   90.00
#
_symmetry.space_group_name_H-M   'P 1'
#
loop_
_entity.id
_entity.type
_entity.pdbx_description
1 polymer ?
#
loop_
_entity_poly.entity_id
_entity_poly.type
_entity_poly.pdbx_seq_one_letter_code
_entity_poly.pdbx_strand_id
1 'polypeptide(L)'
;IDRTTEATFVVCWLAGCFVIERARNFQFNMFLRFVSILALALVAATVVDARVKVTVFYEHLCPDSIRWISNQLAPNYNALRNHIDLEFIPFGKARSINGGQSFECQHGPLECEGNRIQSCVLNQLPDQDRQVSYVSCQMSFDADPRGWECTFRSGVDLVATQNCVEGVQGVQLQLEAERRTQQIPLTFVPSFAFNDQFDQELNQLAFQDFPAALCRVDSSIAGCQ
;
A
#
# COMPACT_ATOMS: atom_id res chain seq x y z
N ILE A 1 75.54 14.87 -22.25
CA ILE A 1 74.95 13.52 -22.33
C ILE A 1 74.26 13.30 -21.01
N ASP A 2 72.96 13.51 -20.95
CA ASP A 2 72.15 12.92 -19.88
C ASP A 2 70.75 12.66 -20.44
N ARG A 3 70.35 11.38 -20.47
CA ARG A 3 69.09 10.91 -21.04
C ARG A 3 68.08 10.85 -19.91
N THR A 4 67.06 11.68 -19.96
CA THR A 4 65.86 11.49 -19.12
C THR A 4 65.13 10.25 -19.60
N THR A 5 65.15 9.18 -18.82
CA THR A 5 64.35 7.97 -19.03
C THR A 5 62.90 8.26 -18.67
N GLU A 6 62.02 8.30 -19.68
CA GLU A 6 60.57 8.31 -19.48
C GLU A 6 60.11 6.91 -19.05
N ALA A 7 59.42 6.81 -17.91
CA ALA A 7 58.82 5.57 -17.44
C ALA A 7 57.42 5.42 -18.04
N THR A 8 57.26 4.48 -18.96
CA THR A 8 55.98 4.12 -19.60
C THR A 8 55.30 3.01 -18.80
N PHE A 9 54.04 3.21 -18.40
CA PHE A 9 53.23 2.18 -17.72
C PHE A 9 52.30 1.50 -18.72
N VAL A 10 52.37 0.16 -18.77
CA VAL A 10 51.50 -0.68 -19.60
C VAL A 10 50.47 -1.33 -18.69
N VAL A 11 49.18 -1.12 -18.99
CA VAL A 11 48.07 -1.76 -18.27
C VAL A 11 47.38 -2.74 -19.22
N CYS A 12 47.23 -3.98 -18.79
CA CYS A 12 46.64 -5.08 -19.57
C CYS A 12 45.38 -5.61 -18.92
N TRP A 13 44.34 -5.84 -19.72
CA TRP A 13 43.14 -6.60 -19.34
C TRP A 13 42.92 -7.77 -20.31
N LEU A 14 41.91 -8.61 -20.04
CA LEU A 14 41.63 -9.86 -20.78
C LEU A 14 41.47 -9.71 -22.30
N ALA A 15 41.22 -8.49 -22.81
CA ALA A 15 41.05 -8.19 -24.24
C ALA A 15 42.24 -7.44 -24.89
N GLY A 16 43.34 -7.19 -24.17
CA GLY A 16 44.56 -6.56 -24.71
C GLY A 16 45.21 -5.53 -23.78
N CYS A 17 46.40 -5.06 -24.16
CA CYS A 17 47.19 -4.08 -23.42
C CYS A 17 47.22 -2.74 -24.15
N PHE A 18 47.08 -1.63 -23.41
CA PHE A 18 47.20 -0.28 -23.95
C PHE A 18 48.34 0.49 -23.29
N VAL A 19 49.04 1.30 -24.09
CA VAL A 19 50.09 2.22 -23.62
C VAL A 19 49.42 3.54 -23.22
N ILE A 20 49.49 3.90 -21.95
CA ILE A 20 48.93 5.17 -21.45
C ILE A 20 50.02 6.24 -21.52
N GLU A 21 49.97 7.08 -22.56
CA GLU A 21 50.72 8.35 -22.54
C GLU A 21 50.08 9.33 -21.54
N ARG A 22 50.90 10.16 -20.90
CA ARG A 22 50.56 11.10 -19.82
C ARG A 22 49.36 12.00 -20.20
N ALA A 23 48.13 11.55 -19.95
CA ALA A 23 46.96 12.41 -20.00
C ALA A 23 47.11 13.46 -18.89
N ARG A 24 47.19 14.75 -19.28
CA ARG A 24 47.27 15.89 -18.36
C ARG A 24 46.22 15.71 -17.24
N ASN A 25 46.66 15.80 -15.97
CA ASN A 25 45.89 15.66 -14.71
C ASN A 25 44.44 16.18 -14.74
N PHE A 26 44.14 17.14 -15.60
CA PHE A 26 42.82 17.70 -15.85
C PHE A 26 41.78 16.66 -16.34
N GLN A 27 42.12 15.80 -17.30
CA GLN A 27 41.18 14.82 -17.87
C GLN A 27 40.86 13.67 -16.88
N PHE A 28 41.85 13.26 -16.09
CA PHE A 28 41.69 12.23 -15.06
C PHE A 28 40.82 12.71 -13.89
N ASN A 29 41.02 13.95 -13.42
CA ASN A 29 40.17 14.56 -12.38
C ASN A 29 38.73 14.77 -12.85
N MET A 30 38.54 15.08 -14.14
CA MET A 30 37.21 15.20 -14.73
C MET A 30 36.50 13.84 -14.77
N PHE A 31 37.20 12.78 -15.21
CA PHE A 31 36.67 11.41 -15.19
C PHE A 31 36.29 10.93 -13.79
N LEU A 32 37.15 11.16 -12.78
CA LEU A 32 36.85 10.81 -11.39
C LEU A 32 35.61 11.55 -10.87
N ARG A 33 35.45 12.84 -11.19
CA ARG A 33 34.24 13.60 -10.85
C ARG A 33 32.99 13.05 -11.52
N PHE A 34 33.07 12.66 -12.79
CA PHE A 34 31.96 12.02 -13.50
C PHE A 34 31.58 10.67 -12.88
N VAL A 35 32.56 9.84 -12.52
CA VAL A 35 32.32 8.56 -11.84
C VAL A 35 31.68 8.77 -10.45
N SER A 36 32.15 9.74 -9.67
CA SER A 36 31.55 10.06 -8.37
C SER A 36 30.13 10.61 -8.48
N ILE A 37 29.84 11.46 -9.47
CA ILE A 37 28.49 11.99 -9.72
C ILE A 37 27.55 10.86 -10.17
N LEU A 38 28.03 9.95 -11.04
CA LEU A 38 27.25 8.79 -11.46
C LEU A 38 26.98 7.84 -10.28
N ALA A 39 27.98 7.61 -9.42
CA ALA A 39 27.82 6.78 -8.23
C ALA A 39 26.83 7.38 -7.22
N LEU A 40 26.87 8.70 -6.98
CA LEU A 40 25.88 9.39 -6.14
C LEU A 40 24.47 9.33 -6.75
N ALA A 41 24.34 9.49 -8.06
CA ALA A 41 23.05 9.35 -8.74
C ALA A 41 22.49 7.92 -8.66
N LEU A 42 23.37 6.91 -8.72
CA LEU A 42 22.99 5.50 -8.55
C LEU A 42 22.49 5.21 -7.12
N VAL A 43 23.16 5.76 -6.10
CA VAL A 43 22.77 5.58 -4.69
C VAL A 43 21.46 6.33 -4.36
N ALA A 44 21.24 7.50 -4.96
CA ALA A 44 19.97 8.23 -4.80
C ALA A 44 18.77 7.50 -5.42
N ALA A 45 19.00 6.72 -6.49
CA ALA A 45 17.97 5.94 -7.16
C ALA A 45 17.56 4.65 -6.41
N THR A 46 18.25 4.28 -5.32
CA THR A 46 18.00 3.04 -4.56
C THR A 46 17.32 3.24 -3.22
N VAL A 47 16.81 4.44 -2.90
CA VAL A 47 15.92 4.60 -1.74
C VAL A 47 14.55 4.06 -2.13
N VAL A 48 14.41 2.74 -2.04
CA VAL A 48 13.10 2.08 -2.06
C VAL A 48 12.37 2.59 -0.83
N ASP A 49 11.33 3.40 -1.02
CA ASP A 49 10.38 3.79 0.02
C ASP A 49 9.66 2.52 0.49
N ALA A 50 10.31 1.77 1.39
CA ALA A 50 9.87 0.45 1.82
C ALA A 50 8.76 0.57 2.85
N ARG A 51 7.59 1.05 2.42
CA ARG A 51 6.38 1.09 3.25
C ARG A 51 5.88 -0.33 3.49
N VAL A 52 5.33 -0.57 4.68
CA VAL A 52 4.66 -1.82 5.01
C VAL A 52 3.30 -1.84 4.30
N LYS A 53 3.12 -2.80 3.38
CA LYS A 53 1.81 -3.01 2.77
C LYS A 53 0.88 -3.66 3.78
N VAL A 54 -0.31 -3.10 3.99
CA VAL A 54 -1.33 -3.62 4.90
C VAL A 54 -2.66 -3.74 4.14
N THR A 55 -3.11 -4.96 3.95
CA THR A 55 -4.45 -5.24 3.42
C THR A 55 -5.42 -5.43 4.58
N VAL A 56 -6.49 -4.63 4.62
CA VAL A 56 -7.54 -4.66 5.64
C VAL A 56 -8.79 -5.29 5.06
N PHE A 57 -9.18 -6.44 5.60
CA PHE A 57 -10.41 -7.17 5.26
C PHE A 57 -11.48 -6.84 6.30
N TYR A 58 -12.58 -6.21 5.91
CA TYR A 58 -13.58 -5.70 6.86
C TYR A 58 -15.00 -5.72 6.27
N GLU A 59 -15.99 -5.41 7.11
CA GLU A 59 -17.40 -5.35 6.72
C GLU A 59 -18.01 -4.02 7.13
N HIS A 60 -18.86 -3.46 6.27
CA HIS A 60 -19.41 -2.12 6.46
C HIS A 60 -20.15 -1.94 7.80
N LEU A 61 -21.02 -2.89 8.18
CA LEU A 61 -21.86 -2.77 9.37
C LEU A 61 -21.36 -3.58 10.57
N CYS A 62 -20.22 -4.24 10.44
CA CYS A 62 -19.62 -4.98 11.56
C CYS A 62 -19.11 -4.00 12.64
N PRO A 63 -19.61 -4.10 13.89
CA PRO A 63 -19.19 -3.19 14.96
C PRO A 63 -17.69 -3.24 15.27
N ASP A 64 -17.04 -4.40 15.13
CA ASP A 64 -15.59 -4.53 15.34
C ASP A 64 -14.79 -3.85 14.23
N SER A 65 -15.27 -3.92 12.98
CA SER A 65 -14.67 -3.21 11.85
C SER A 65 -14.75 -1.70 12.03
N ILE A 66 -15.93 -1.20 12.42
CA ILE A 66 -16.15 0.21 12.75
C ILE A 66 -15.23 0.65 13.89
N ARG A 67 -15.17 -0.11 14.99
CA ARG A 67 -14.30 0.21 16.15
C ARG A 67 -12.83 0.25 15.79
N TRP A 68 -12.34 -0.72 15.03
CA TRP A 68 -10.93 -0.75 14.66
C TRP A 68 -10.56 0.46 13.79
N ILE A 69 -11.39 0.79 12.79
CA ILE A 69 -11.10 1.94 11.92
C ILE A 69 -11.13 3.25 12.72
N SER A 70 -12.15 3.44 13.55
CA SER A 70 -12.32 4.67 14.35
C SER A 70 -11.32 4.83 15.49
N ASN A 71 -10.84 3.73 16.10
CA ASN A 71 -9.98 3.79 17.29
C ASN A 71 -8.51 3.44 17.05
N GLN A 72 -8.21 2.61 16.05
CA GLN A 72 -6.85 2.15 15.75
C GLN A 72 -6.29 2.87 14.53
N LEU A 73 -7.02 2.92 13.42
CA LEU A 73 -6.49 3.49 12.17
C LEU A 73 -6.57 5.02 12.15
N ALA A 74 -7.78 5.58 12.16
CA ALA A 74 -8.04 7.00 11.96
C ALA A 74 -7.21 7.93 12.89
N PRO A 75 -7.14 7.71 14.22
CA PRO A 75 -6.38 8.59 15.10
C PRO A 75 -4.86 8.48 14.91
N ASN A 76 -4.35 7.33 14.45
CA ASN A 76 -2.92 7.10 14.27
C ASN A 76 -2.43 7.38 12.85
N TYR A 77 -3.33 7.55 11.87
CA TYR A 77 -2.99 7.62 10.45
C TYR A 77 -1.95 8.71 10.12
N ASN A 78 -2.05 9.89 10.72
CA ASN A 78 -1.09 10.97 10.46
C ASN A 78 0.36 10.59 10.80
N ALA A 79 0.57 9.80 11.85
CA ALA A 79 1.88 9.30 12.23
C ALA A 79 2.33 8.13 11.34
N LEU A 80 1.39 7.31 10.87
CA LEU A 80 1.68 6.07 10.16
C LEU A 80 1.75 6.22 8.63
N ARG A 81 1.10 7.22 8.03
CA ARG A 81 0.85 7.31 6.56
C ARG A 81 2.09 7.27 5.68
N ASN A 82 3.25 7.66 6.19
CA ASN A 82 4.52 7.60 5.45
C ASN A 82 5.23 6.25 5.57
N HIS A 83 4.74 5.36 6.43
CA HIS A 83 5.32 4.05 6.72
C HIS A 83 4.45 2.90 6.24
N ILE A 84 3.21 3.17 5.81
CA ILE A 84 2.25 2.16 5.39
C ILE A 84 1.71 2.41 3.99
N ASP A 85 1.38 1.32 3.31
CA ASP A 85 0.61 1.28 2.06
C ASP A 85 -0.66 0.45 2.31
N LEU A 86 -1.80 1.13 2.46
CA LEU A 86 -3.08 0.56 2.87
C LEU A 86 -3.91 0.13 1.67
N GLU A 87 -4.50 -1.04 1.80
CA GLU A 87 -5.46 -1.56 0.85
C GLU A 87 -6.72 -2.04 1.56
N PHE A 88 -7.87 -1.51 1.16
CA PHE A 88 -9.15 -1.76 1.82
C PHE A 88 -10.01 -2.76 1.02
N ILE A 89 -10.46 -3.82 1.68
CA ILE A 89 -11.33 -4.85 1.11
C ILE A 89 -12.63 -4.94 1.94
N PRO A 90 -13.66 -4.14 1.60
CA PRO A 90 -14.98 -4.21 2.22
C PRO A 90 -15.77 -5.40 1.64
N PHE A 91 -15.78 -6.52 2.37
CA PHE A 91 -16.49 -7.74 2.00
C PHE A 91 -16.68 -8.66 3.21
N GLY A 92 -15.56 -8.97 3.89
CA GLY A 92 -15.51 -9.83 5.07
C GLY A 92 -16.12 -11.20 4.85
N LYS A 93 -17.10 -11.58 5.66
CA LYS A 93 -17.74 -12.90 5.65
C LYS A 93 -18.96 -12.96 4.72
N ALA A 94 -19.11 -11.98 3.84
CA ALA A 94 -20.10 -12.06 2.77
C ALA A 94 -19.81 -13.26 1.85
N ARG A 95 -20.81 -13.65 1.04
CA ARG A 95 -20.66 -14.64 -0.02
C ARG A 95 -21.43 -14.24 -1.26
N SER A 96 -20.89 -14.52 -2.44
CA SER A 96 -21.65 -14.37 -3.67
C SER A 96 -22.61 -15.54 -3.87
N ILE A 97 -23.74 -15.25 -4.50
CA ILE A 97 -24.75 -16.23 -4.91
C ILE A 97 -24.79 -16.25 -6.43
N ASN A 98 -24.77 -17.45 -7.01
CA ASN A 98 -24.81 -17.68 -8.46
C ASN A 98 -23.78 -16.84 -9.25
N GLY A 99 -22.54 -16.75 -8.75
CA GLY A 99 -21.47 -16.00 -9.43
C GLY A 99 -21.67 -14.48 -9.41
N GLY A 100 -22.25 -13.93 -8.35
CA GLY A 100 -22.41 -12.49 -8.15
C GLY A 100 -23.78 -11.93 -8.58
N GLN A 101 -24.77 -12.80 -8.84
CA GLN A 101 -26.16 -12.38 -9.08
C GLN A 101 -26.71 -11.63 -7.86
N SER A 102 -26.37 -12.10 -6.67
CA SER A 102 -26.60 -11.41 -5.40
C SER A 102 -25.48 -11.73 -4.43
N PHE A 103 -25.47 -11.03 -3.30
CA PHE A 103 -24.52 -11.24 -2.21
C PHE A 103 -25.30 -11.39 -0.91
N GLU A 104 -24.81 -12.25 -0.04
CA GLU A 104 -25.36 -12.45 1.30
C GLU A 104 -24.31 -12.03 2.32
N CYS A 105 -24.68 -11.11 3.22
CA CYS A 105 -23.81 -10.51 4.22
C CYS A 105 -24.36 -10.76 5.63
N GLN A 106 -23.49 -10.74 6.65
CA GLN A 106 -23.85 -11.13 8.01
C GLN A 106 -24.86 -10.18 8.64
N HIS A 107 -24.75 -8.89 8.32
CA HIS A 107 -25.62 -7.84 8.86
C HIS A 107 -26.70 -7.42 7.86
N GLY A 108 -27.03 -8.29 6.89
CA GLY A 108 -28.14 -8.13 5.96
C GLY A 108 -27.83 -7.28 4.73
N PRO A 109 -28.87 -6.92 3.94
CA PRO A 109 -28.69 -6.31 2.62
C PRO A 109 -27.99 -4.94 2.61
N LEU A 110 -28.17 -4.13 3.66
CA LEU A 110 -27.52 -2.82 3.78
C LEU A 110 -26.00 -2.95 3.91
N GLU A 111 -25.51 -4.00 4.56
CA GLU A 111 -24.07 -4.29 4.60
C GLU A 111 -23.54 -4.61 3.20
N CYS A 112 -24.26 -5.44 2.43
CA CYS A 112 -23.86 -5.74 1.06
C CYS A 112 -23.86 -4.50 0.16
N GLU A 113 -24.87 -3.65 0.28
CA GLU A 113 -24.96 -2.37 -0.44
C GLU A 113 -23.78 -1.46 -0.06
N GLY A 114 -23.53 -1.27 1.23
CA GLY A 114 -22.44 -0.43 1.72
C GLY A 114 -21.05 -0.99 1.41
N ASN A 115 -20.84 -2.30 1.46
CA ASN A 115 -19.60 -2.93 1.01
C ASN A 115 -19.31 -2.61 -0.45
N ARG A 116 -20.33 -2.74 -1.32
CA ARG A 116 -20.21 -2.43 -2.74
C ARG A 116 -19.97 -0.94 -3.01
N ILE A 117 -20.68 -0.05 -2.31
CA ILE A 117 -20.47 1.40 -2.38
C ILE A 117 -19.02 1.72 -2.02
N GLN A 118 -18.52 1.17 -0.91
CA GLN A 118 -17.13 1.38 -0.51
C GLN A 118 -16.15 0.89 -1.56
N SER A 119 -16.32 -0.31 -2.14
CA SER A 119 -15.47 -0.77 -3.24
C SER A 119 -15.48 0.19 -4.44
N CYS A 120 -16.64 0.69 -4.85
CA CYS A 120 -16.78 1.60 -5.99
C CYS A 120 -16.14 2.97 -5.73
N VAL A 121 -16.23 3.49 -4.50
CA VAL A 121 -15.59 4.76 -4.12
C VAL A 121 -14.08 4.59 -4.02
N LEU A 122 -13.61 3.53 -3.35
CA LEU A 122 -12.18 3.22 -3.23
C LEU A 122 -11.51 3.05 -4.60
N ASN A 123 -12.19 2.44 -5.57
CA ASN A 123 -11.71 2.29 -6.95
C ASN A 123 -11.59 3.63 -7.71
N GLN A 124 -12.25 4.70 -7.26
CA GLN A 124 -12.18 6.03 -7.88
C GLN A 124 -11.22 6.99 -7.17
N LEU A 125 -10.96 6.77 -5.88
CA LEU A 125 -10.09 7.64 -5.10
C LEU A 125 -8.61 7.39 -5.48
N PRO A 126 -7.86 8.44 -5.86
CA PRO A 126 -6.55 8.27 -6.49
C PRO A 126 -5.40 8.05 -5.50
N ASP A 127 -5.61 8.29 -4.22
CA ASP A 127 -4.58 8.30 -3.20
C ASP A 127 -5.08 7.80 -1.85
N GLN A 128 -4.13 7.31 -1.04
CA GLN A 128 -4.39 6.73 0.27
C GLN A 128 -5.00 7.72 1.27
N ASP A 129 -4.58 8.99 1.27
CA ASP A 129 -5.09 9.99 2.21
C ASP A 129 -6.60 10.19 2.02
N ARG A 130 -7.05 10.28 0.77
CA ARG A 130 -8.47 10.35 0.45
C ARG A 130 -9.21 9.05 0.75
N GLN A 131 -8.62 7.89 0.47
CA GLN A 131 -9.22 6.59 0.79
C GLN A 131 -9.43 6.43 2.30
N VAL A 132 -8.40 6.73 3.11
CA VAL A 132 -8.50 6.67 4.57
C VAL A 132 -9.51 7.67 5.10
N SER A 133 -9.54 8.90 4.56
CA SER A 133 -10.56 9.89 4.95
C SER A 133 -11.98 9.41 4.66
N TYR A 134 -12.21 8.77 3.51
CA TYR A 134 -13.51 8.22 3.15
C TYR A 134 -13.90 7.06 4.07
N VAL A 135 -13.01 6.07 4.22
CA VAL A 135 -13.24 4.89 5.07
C VAL A 135 -13.46 5.31 6.53
N SER A 136 -12.70 6.28 7.05
CA SER A 136 -12.89 6.80 8.41
C SER A 136 -14.24 7.49 8.61
N CYS A 137 -14.74 8.19 7.58
CA CYS A 137 -16.09 8.76 7.62
C CYS A 137 -17.14 7.65 7.62
N GLN A 138 -17.00 6.69 6.71
CA GLN A 138 -18.00 5.67 6.43
C GLN A 138 -18.08 4.59 7.51
N MET A 139 -16.97 4.35 8.22
CA MET A 139 -16.84 3.35 9.27
C MET A 139 -16.89 4.00 10.64
N SER A 140 -17.98 4.74 10.87
CA SER A 140 -18.36 5.38 12.13
C SER A 140 -19.74 4.91 12.57
N PHE A 141 -19.98 4.83 13.89
CA PHE A 141 -21.30 4.48 14.42
C PHE A 141 -22.37 5.53 14.13
N ASP A 142 -21.96 6.76 13.81
CA ASP A 142 -22.87 7.86 13.47
C ASP A 142 -23.06 8.04 11.95
N ALA A 143 -22.40 7.21 11.13
CA ALA A 143 -22.49 7.31 9.67
C ALA A 143 -23.85 6.83 9.16
N ASP A 144 -24.31 7.40 8.03
CA ASP A 144 -25.42 6.85 7.27
C ASP A 144 -25.12 5.38 6.88
N PRO A 145 -25.92 4.40 7.36
CA PRO A 145 -25.69 2.99 7.07
C PRO A 145 -25.94 2.61 5.60
N ARG A 146 -26.51 3.52 4.79
CA ARG A 146 -26.59 3.35 3.34
C ARG A 146 -25.30 3.77 2.63
N GLY A 147 -24.49 4.60 3.26
CA GLY A 147 -23.16 5.00 2.78
C GLY A 147 -23.08 6.09 1.74
N TRP A 148 -24.18 6.78 1.45
CA TRP A 148 -24.18 7.85 0.45
C TRP A 148 -23.68 9.18 1.00
N GLU A 149 -23.82 9.43 2.30
CA GLU A 149 -23.32 10.68 2.91
C GLU A 149 -21.80 10.82 2.78
N CYS A 150 -21.02 9.83 3.20
CA CYS A 150 -19.57 9.89 3.09
C CYS A 150 -19.09 9.78 1.64
N THR A 151 -19.87 9.11 0.78
CA THR A 151 -19.63 9.09 -0.66
C THR A 151 -19.72 10.50 -1.24
N PHE A 152 -20.75 11.27 -0.89
CA PHE A 152 -20.85 12.70 -1.24
C PHE A 152 -19.66 13.51 -0.72
N ARG A 153 -19.31 13.35 0.56
CA ARG A 153 -18.20 14.10 1.18
C ARG A 153 -16.83 13.76 0.60
N SER A 154 -16.65 12.57 0.03
CA SER A 154 -15.37 12.14 -0.57
C SER A 154 -15.01 12.92 -1.84
N GLY A 155 -16.00 13.56 -2.49
CA GLY A 155 -15.81 14.32 -3.72
C GLY A 155 -15.54 13.45 -4.96
N VAL A 156 -15.97 12.19 -4.96
CA VAL A 156 -16.01 11.36 -6.17
C VAL A 156 -17.13 11.77 -7.13
N ASP A 157 -17.09 11.28 -8.37
CA ASP A 157 -18.21 11.42 -9.29
C ASP A 157 -19.36 10.51 -8.84
N LEU A 158 -20.44 11.11 -8.34
CA LEU A 158 -21.59 10.39 -7.80
C LEU A 158 -22.34 9.60 -8.87
N VAL A 159 -22.37 10.09 -10.11
CA VAL A 159 -23.04 9.40 -11.23
C VAL A 159 -22.21 8.19 -11.62
N ALA A 160 -20.89 8.34 -11.75
CA ALA A 160 -19.99 7.21 -11.99
C ALA A 160 -20.05 6.19 -10.85
N THR A 161 -20.16 6.65 -9.60
CA THR A 161 -20.28 5.79 -8.42
C THR A 161 -21.59 5.00 -8.44
N GLN A 162 -22.73 5.65 -8.70
CA GLN A 162 -24.02 4.97 -8.85
C GLN A 162 -23.98 3.91 -9.96
N ASN A 163 -23.44 4.27 -11.12
CA ASN A 163 -23.28 3.34 -12.24
C ASN A 163 -22.38 2.15 -11.89
N CYS A 164 -21.34 2.35 -11.08
CA CYS A 164 -20.51 1.26 -10.57
C CYS A 164 -21.32 0.35 -9.63
N VAL A 165 -22.05 0.91 -8.68
CA VAL A 165 -22.81 0.17 -7.65
C VAL A 165 -23.93 -0.67 -8.27
N GLU A 166 -24.64 -0.12 -9.25
CA GLU A 166 -25.73 -0.81 -9.96
C GLU A 166 -25.22 -1.71 -11.10
N GLY A 167 -24.00 -1.47 -11.58
CA GLY A 167 -23.47 -2.10 -12.77
C GLY A 167 -22.57 -3.31 -12.52
N VAL A 168 -22.05 -3.85 -13.63
CA VAL A 168 -21.13 -5.00 -13.64
C VAL A 168 -19.85 -4.70 -12.88
N GLN A 169 -19.36 -3.46 -12.89
CA GLN A 169 -18.14 -3.08 -12.19
C GLN A 169 -18.22 -3.34 -10.68
N GLY A 170 -19.31 -2.93 -10.02
CA GLY A 170 -19.51 -3.19 -8.59
C GLY A 170 -19.62 -4.67 -8.26
N VAL A 171 -20.23 -5.47 -9.16
CA VAL A 171 -20.25 -6.94 -9.03
C VAL A 171 -18.85 -7.52 -9.13
N GLN A 172 -18.05 -7.11 -10.11
CA GLN A 172 -16.67 -7.59 -10.28
C GLN A 172 -15.78 -7.21 -9.09
N LEU A 173 -15.92 -5.99 -8.58
CA LEU A 173 -15.18 -5.54 -7.39
C LEU A 173 -15.52 -6.40 -6.16
N GLN A 174 -16.79 -6.76 -5.98
CA GLN A 174 -17.22 -7.61 -4.85
C GLN A 174 -16.81 -9.08 -5.04
N LEU A 175 -16.81 -9.61 -6.27
CA LEU A 175 -16.28 -10.95 -6.56
C LEU A 175 -14.76 -11.02 -6.35
N GLU A 176 -14.03 -9.97 -6.71
CA GLU A 176 -12.59 -9.88 -6.44
C GLU A 176 -12.33 -9.78 -4.93
N ALA A 177 -13.13 -8.99 -4.21
CA ALA A 177 -13.05 -8.89 -2.76
C ALA A 177 -13.33 -10.25 -2.09
N GLU A 178 -14.31 -11.01 -2.58
CA GLU A 178 -14.57 -12.40 -2.16
C GLU A 178 -13.34 -13.29 -2.40
N ARG A 179 -12.84 -13.29 -3.64
CA ARG A 179 -11.69 -14.11 -4.06
C ARG A 179 -10.49 -13.84 -3.17
N ARG A 180 -10.20 -12.58 -2.87
CA ARG A 180 -9.08 -12.18 -2.00
C ARG A 180 -9.31 -12.56 -0.55
N THR A 181 -10.53 -12.41 -0.05
CA THR A 181 -10.86 -12.78 1.33
C THR A 181 -10.75 -14.30 1.53
N GLN A 182 -11.06 -15.10 0.51
CA GLN A 182 -10.89 -16.57 0.53
C GLN A 182 -9.43 -17.03 0.49
N GLN A 183 -8.46 -16.15 0.19
CA GLN A 183 -7.04 -16.49 0.22
C GLN A 183 -6.46 -16.53 1.65
N ILE A 184 -7.22 -16.07 2.65
CA ILE A 184 -6.81 -16.08 4.04
C ILE A 184 -7.76 -16.96 4.88
N PRO A 185 -7.27 -17.59 5.97
CA PRO A 185 -8.12 -18.34 6.89
C PRO A 185 -8.91 -17.37 7.79
N LEU A 186 -9.88 -16.65 7.20
CA LEU A 186 -10.67 -15.62 7.88
C LEU A 186 -11.50 -16.23 9.02
N THR A 187 -11.20 -15.84 10.26
CA THR A 187 -11.96 -16.26 11.45
C THR A 187 -12.81 -15.12 12.04
N PHE A 188 -12.32 -13.88 11.96
CA PHE A 188 -13.02 -12.67 12.38
C PHE A 188 -12.73 -11.49 11.45
N VAL A 189 -13.52 -10.43 11.55
CA VAL A 189 -13.28 -9.15 10.87
C VAL A 189 -13.23 -8.03 11.91
N PRO A 190 -12.42 -6.98 11.70
CA PRO A 190 -11.49 -6.85 10.59
C PRO A 190 -10.30 -7.81 10.76
N SER A 191 -9.70 -8.20 9.63
CA SER A 191 -8.46 -9.00 9.57
C SER A 191 -7.45 -8.32 8.66
N PHE A 192 -6.18 -8.71 8.79
CA PHE A 192 -5.04 -8.02 8.23
C PHE A 192 -4.07 -8.99 7.57
N ALA A 193 -3.55 -8.62 6.40
CA ALA A 193 -2.37 -9.22 5.81
C ALA A 193 -1.29 -8.16 5.66
N PHE A 194 -0.04 -8.52 5.98
CA PHE A 194 1.11 -7.62 5.93
C PHE A 194 2.05 -8.11 4.83
N ASN A 195 2.42 -7.23 3.90
CA ASN A 195 3.25 -7.57 2.74
C ASN A 195 2.73 -8.81 2.00
N ASP A 196 1.42 -8.86 1.76
CA ASP A 196 0.69 -9.95 1.10
C ASP A 196 0.74 -11.31 1.83
N GLN A 197 1.17 -11.34 3.09
CA GLN A 197 1.21 -12.53 3.93
C GLN A 197 0.22 -12.40 5.10
N PHE A 198 -0.61 -13.43 5.28
CA PHE A 198 -1.45 -13.55 6.46
C PHE A 198 -0.71 -14.34 7.54
N ASP A 199 -0.56 -13.75 8.72
CA ASP A 199 -0.03 -14.39 9.93
C ASP A 199 -1.06 -14.23 11.05
N GLN A 200 -1.41 -15.34 11.71
CA GLN A 200 -2.50 -15.34 12.69
C GLN A 200 -2.16 -14.54 13.95
N GLU A 201 -0.93 -14.62 14.45
CA GLU A 201 -0.51 -13.88 15.63
C GLU A 201 -0.44 -12.38 15.35
N LEU A 202 0.13 -12.01 14.20
CA LEU A 202 0.23 -10.63 13.76
C LEU A 202 -1.15 -10.03 13.47
N ASN A 203 -2.07 -10.81 12.89
CA ASN A 203 -3.46 -10.41 12.70
C ASN A 203 -4.17 -10.12 14.04
N GLN A 204 -3.98 -10.98 15.04
CA GLN A 204 -4.52 -10.76 16.39
C GLN A 204 -3.91 -9.54 17.07
N LEU A 205 -2.59 -9.34 16.92
CA LEU A 205 -1.91 -8.15 17.43
C LEU A 205 -2.45 -6.90 16.74
N ALA A 206 -2.56 -6.88 15.40
CA ALA A 206 -3.05 -5.75 14.64
C ALA A 206 -4.51 -5.37 14.97
N PHE A 207 -5.33 -6.36 15.33
CA PHE A 207 -6.68 -6.13 15.82
C PHE A 207 -6.70 -5.40 17.18
N GLN A 208 -5.76 -5.71 18.07
CA GLN A 208 -5.69 -5.14 19.43
C GLN A 208 -4.90 -3.83 19.50
N ASP A 209 -3.78 -3.77 18.80
CA ASP A 209 -2.80 -2.69 18.80
C ASP A 209 -2.13 -2.63 17.42
N PHE A 210 -2.72 -1.85 16.51
CA PHE A 210 -2.24 -1.73 15.14
C PHE A 210 -0.83 -1.11 15.04
N PRO A 211 -0.50 -0.03 15.77
CA PRO A 211 0.87 0.48 15.82
C PRO A 211 1.90 -0.58 16.27
N ALA A 212 1.61 -1.36 17.31
CA ALA A 212 2.53 -2.42 17.76
C ALA A 212 2.72 -3.52 16.70
N ALA A 213 1.67 -3.88 15.96
CA ALA A 213 1.78 -4.81 14.84
C ALA A 213 2.71 -4.27 13.74
N LEU A 214 2.59 -2.99 13.39
CA LEU A 214 3.49 -2.34 12.43
C LEU A 214 4.94 -2.38 12.91
N CYS A 215 5.20 -2.09 14.19
CA CYS A 215 6.53 -2.18 14.78
C CYS A 215 7.13 -3.59 14.74
N ARG A 216 6.29 -4.63 14.78
CA ARG A 216 6.73 -6.03 14.64
C ARG A 216 7.13 -6.36 13.20
N VAL A 217 6.52 -5.72 12.21
CA VAL A 217 6.86 -5.90 10.79
C VAL A 217 8.08 -5.07 10.41
N ASP A 218 8.14 -3.83 10.85
CA ASP A 218 9.25 -2.91 10.61
C ASP A 218 9.55 -2.09 11.87
N SER A 219 10.63 -2.48 12.54
CA SER A 219 11.11 -1.80 13.76
C SER A 219 11.77 -0.44 13.49
N SER A 220 11.97 -0.07 12.22
CA SER A 220 12.53 1.24 11.85
C SER A 220 11.48 2.37 11.85
N ILE A 221 10.19 2.03 11.92
CA ILE A 221 9.10 3.00 12.02
C ILE A 221 9.28 3.86 13.28
N ALA A 222 9.14 5.18 13.11
CA ALA A 222 9.32 6.12 14.22
C ALA A 222 8.30 5.85 15.34
N GLY A 223 8.80 5.64 16.56
CA GLY A 223 7.97 5.30 17.73
C GLY A 223 7.99 3.83 18.11
N CYS A 224 8.61 2.96 17.30
CA CYS A 224 8.89 1.58 17.66
C CYS A 224 10.17 1.53 18.53
N GLN A 225 10.01 1.54 19.85
CA GLN A 225 11.10 1.37 20.83
C GLN A 225 10.72 0.37 21.91
#